data_AF-A0A389M6H0-F1
#
_entry.id   AF-A0A389M6H0-F1
#
_cell.length_a   1.000
_cell.length_b   1.000
_cell.length_c   1.000
_cell.angle_alpha   90.00
_cell.angle_beta   90.00
_cell.angle_gamma   90.00
#
_symmetry.space_group_name_H-M   'P 1'
#
loop_
_entity.id
_entity.type
_entity.pdbx_description
1 polymer ?
#
loop_
_entity_poly.entity_id
_entity_poly.type
_entity_poly.pdbx_seq_one_letter_code
_entity_poly.pdbx_strand_id
1 'polypeptide(L)'
;MDEVKKWAQEMQTYALPRWENLPNIELYMDQVVEVVEKQLQPLFLKNQAKIITATMINNYVKLELISKPVKKRYQRKHIASIITITILKQILPISAISKSIKLHTERFTADIAYDMFCTEIEYGLQTVGRQILGEHIVQGLKQTESLELKMAAIAFSSKNILEKILIREQTDKKDIKKQNSEQKERRKKNGK
;
A
#
# COMPACT_ATOMS: atom_id res chain seq x y z
N MET A 1 1.88 2.26 21.38
CA MET A 1 0.73 1.43 20.97
C MET A 1 -0.40 2.26 20.37
N ASP A 2 -0.63 3.50 20.81
CA ASP A 2 -1.79 4.29 20.37
C ASP A 2 -1.77 4.67 18.89
N GLU A 3 -0.62 5.07 18.33
CA GLU A 3 -0.49 5.35 16.89
C GLU A 3 -0.73 4.10 16.03
N VAL A 4 -0.26 2.94 16.50
CA VAL A 4 -0.45 1.64 15.84
C VAL A 4 -1.92 1.23 15.87
N LYS A 5 -2.61 1.42 17.00
CA LYS A 5 -4.05 1.18 17.12
C LYS A 5 -4.85 2.15 16.25
N LYS A 6 -4.46 3.42 16.19
CA LYS A 6 -5.09 4.41 15.30
C LYS A 6 -4.98 4.00 13.83
N TRP A 7 -3.78 3.60 13.39
CA TRP A 7 -3.59 3.07 12.04
C TRP A 7 -4.48 1.85 11.80
N ALA A 8 -4.55 0.92 12.75
CA ALA A 8 -5.40 -0.27 12.64
C ALA A 8 -6.89 0.10 12.45
N GLN A 9 -7.39 1.11 13.16
CA GLN A 9 -8.75 1.64 12.99
C GLN A 9 -8.95 2.26 11.60
N GLU A 10 -8.00 3.08 11.13
CA GLU A 10 -8.05 3.68 9.80
C GLU A 10 -8.11 2.59 8.70
N MET A 11 -7.31 1.54 8.84
CA MET A 11 -7.25 0.42 7.89
C MET A 11 -8.50 -0.46 7.87
N GLN A 12 -9.26 -0.53 8.97
CA GLN A 12 -10.53 -1.26 8.96
C GLN A 12 -11.56 -0.61 8.02
N THR A 13 -11.49 0.71 7.86
CA THR A 13 -12.42 1.48 7.01
C THR A 13 -11.83 1.89 5.67
N TYR A 14 -10.55 1.61 5.43
CA TYR A 14 -9.88 1.95 4.19
C TYR A 14 -10.48 1.13 3.03
N ALA A 15 -10.75 1.80 1.91
CA ALA A 15 -11.23 1.19 0.69
C ALA A 15 -10.47 1.73 -0.51
N LEU A 16 -10.13 0.86 -1.45
CA LEU A 16 -9.62 1.27 -2.75
C LEU A 16 -10.78 1.73 -3.63
N PRO A 17 -10.55 2.68 -4.54
CA PRO A 17 -11.57 3.05 -5.50
C PRO A 17 -11.85 1.84 -6.39
N ARG A 18 -13.10 1.38 -6.39
CA ARG A 18 -13.60 0.37 -7.34
C ARG A 18 -13.46 0.84 -8.78
N TRP A 19 -13.49 -0.09 -9.73
CA TRP A 19 -13.25 0.18 -11.15
C TRP A 19 -14.07 1.37 -11.68
N GLU A 20 -15.36 1.43 -11.36
CA GLU A 20 -16.26 2.51 -11.81
C GLU A 20 -15.88 3.88 -11.26
N ASN A 21 -15.28 3.90 -10.06
CA ASN A 21 -14.83 5.11 -9.37
C ASN A 21 -13.45 5.58 -9.84
N LEU A 22 -12.75 4.81 -10.68
CA LEU A 22 -11.53 5.27 -11.33
C LEU A 22 -11.84 6.31 -12.41
N PRO A 23 -10.96 7.29 -12.66
CA PRO A 23 -11.15 8.32 -13.67
C PRO A 23 -11.56 7.73 -15.03
N ASN A 24 -12.68 8.21 -15.58
CA ASN A 24 -13.16 7.81 -16.91
C ASN A 24 -12.54 8.64 -18.05
N ILE A 25 -11.87 9.73 -17.70
CA ILE A 25 -11.16 10.58 -18.66
C ILE A 25 -9.73 10.08 -18.85
N GLU A 26 -9.16 10.35 -20.02
CA GLU A 26 -7.76 10.06 -20.29
C GLU A 26 -6.86 11.08 -19.59
N LEU A 27 -5.87 10.60 -18.84
CA LEU A 27 -4.99 11.42 -18.01
C LEU A 27 -3.57 11.53 -18.57
N TYR A 28 -2.91 12.65 -18.36
CA TYR A 28 -1.47 12.79 -18.56
C TYR A 28 -0.70 12.15 -17.39
N MET A 29 0.59 11.88 -17.61
CA MET A 29 1.44 11.13 -16.67
C MET A 29 1.47 11.72 -15.25
N ASP A 30 1.61 13.04 -15.15
CA ASP A 30 1.59 13.80 -13.90
C ASP A 30 0.27 13.62 -13.13
N GLN A 31 -0.85 13.71 -13.84
CA GLN A 31 -2.18 13.47 -13.27
C GLN A 31 -2.36 12.03 -12.78
N VAL A 32 -1.81 11.05 -13.51
CA VAL A 32 -1.82 9.65 -13.06
C VAL A 32 -1.02 9.48 -11.78
N VAL A 33 0.18 10.08 -11.70
CA VAL A 33 1.00 10.05 -10.49
C VAL A 33 0.24 10.63 -9.31
N GLU A 34 -0.39 11.80 -9.48
CA GLU A 34 -1.17 12.46 -8.43
C GLU A 34 -2.36 11.61 -7.97
N VAL A 35 -3.13 11.06 -8.91
CA VAL A 35 -4.27 10.18 -8.59
C VAL A 35 -3.80 8.97 -7.79
N VAL A 36 -2.78 8.25 -8.26
CA VAL A 36 -2.30 7.04 -7.58
C VAL A 36 -1.68 7.37 -6.22
N GLU A 37 -0.90 8.44 -6.13
CA GLU A 37 -0.29 8.88 -4.88
C GLU A 37 -1.34 9.24 -3.84
N LYS A 38 -2.38 9.99 -4.22
CA LYS A 38 -3.50 10.34 -3.33
C LYS A 38 -4.25 9.10 -2.83
N GLN A 39 -4.56 8.16 -3.70
CA GLN A 39 -5.30 6.95 -3.32
C GLN A 39 -4.50 6.06 -2.37
N LEU A 40 -3.19 5.92 -2.64
CA LEU A 40 -2.35 5.00 -1.88
C LEU A 40 -1.75 5.62 -0.63
N GLN A 41 -1.73 6.95 -0.48
CA GLN A 41 -1.11 7.63 0.66
C GLN A 41 -1.39 6.99 2.05
N PRO A 42 -2.63 6.57 2.38
CA PRO A 42 -2.91 5.97 3.69
C PRO A 42 -2.16 4.64 3.95
N LEU A 43 -1.81 3.91 2.87
CA LEU A 43 -1.14 2.62 2.92
C LEU A 43 0.39 2.71 2.93
N PHE A 44 0.96 3.91 2.85
CA PHE A 44 2.39 4.10 2.78
C PHE A 44 2.88 4.97 3.94
N LEU A 45 4.19 4.97 4.17
CA LEU A 45 4.79 5.77 5.23
C LEU A 45 4.96 7.21 4.74
N LYS A 46 4.62 8.19 5.59
CA LYS A 46 4.76 9.62 5.26
C LYS A 46 6.20 10.06 4.94
N ASN A 47 7.20 9.30 5.39
CA ASN A 47 8.61 9.58 5.16
C ASN A 47 9.16 8.91 3.89
N GLN A 48 8.34 8.18 3.13
CA GLN A 48 8.75 7.57 1.89
C GLN A 48 8.77 8.63 0.79
N ALA A 49 9.90 8.76 0.09
CA ALA A 49 10.16 9.90 -0.80
C ALA A 49 9.06 10.14 -1.84
N LYS A 50 8.59 9.07 -2.52
CA LYS A 50 7.41 9.05 -3.41
C LYS A 50 6.86 7.63 -3.50
N ILE A 51 5.53 7.49 -3.51
CA ILE A 51 4.86 6.18 -3.68
C ILE A 51 5.03 5.67 -5.12
N ILE A 52 4.90 6.58 -6.08
CA ILE A 52 5.02 6.30 -7.51
C ILE A 52 5.66 7.51 -8.20
N THR A 53 6.33 7.26 -9.34
CA THR A 53 6.93 8.32 -10.15
C THR A 53 6.71 8.05 -11.64
N ALA A 54 6.82 9.10 -12.47
CA ALA A 54 6.77 8.97 -13.92
C ALA A 54 7.80 7.97 -14.46
N THR A 55 9.01 7.94 -13.87
CA THR A 55 10.05 6.97 -14.21
C THR A 55 9.62 5.54 -13.90
N MET A 56 8.99 5.30 -12.75
CA MET A 56 8.47 3.97 -12.40
C MET A 56 7.37 3.52 -13.36
N ILE A 57 6.42 4.40 -13.71
CA ILE A 57 5.36 4.09 -14.68
C ILE A 57 5.96 3.78 -16.05
N ASN A 58 6.95 4.56 -16.51
CA ASN A 58 7.67 4.29 -17.74
C ASN A 58 8.40 2.93 -17.71
N ASN A 59 8.97 2.55 -16.56
CA ASN A 59 9.59 1.23 -16.39
C ASN A 59 8.55 0.11 -16.49
N TYR A 60 7.35 0.29 -15.95
CA TYR A 60 6.28 -0.70 -16.07
C TYR A 60 5.80 -0.86 -17.52
N VAL A 61 5.75 0.23 -18.30
CA VAL A 61 5.45 0.18 -19.74
C VAL A 61 6.57 -0.54 -20.50
N LYS A 62 7.84 -0.24 -20.21
CA LYS A 62 9.00 -0.90 -20.83
C LYS A 62 9.07 -2.39 -20.55
N LEU A 63 8.61 -2.81 -19.37
CA LEU A 63 8.54 -4.21 -18.94
C LEU A 63 7.22 -4.88 -19.33
N GLU A 64 6.38 -4.21 -20.13
CA GLU A 64 5.12 -4.72 -20.64
C GLU A 64 4.12 -5.17 -19.55
N LEU A 65 4.26 -4.64 -18.33
CA LEU A 65 3.30 -4.84 -17.25
C LEU A 65 2.05 -3.99 -17.46
N ILE A 66 2.20 -2.90 -18.23
CA ILE A 66 1.15 -1.95 -18.57
C ILE A 66 1.27 -1.67 -20.06
N SER A 67 0.14 -1.65 -20.77
CA SER A 67 0.11 -1.27 -22.18
C SER A 67 0.65 0.15 -22.42
N LYS A 68 1.22 0.40 -23.60
CA LYS A 68 1.69 1.75 -23.97
C LYS A 68 0.53 2.75 -23.91
N PRO A 69 0.75 3.97 -23.37
CA PRO A 69 -0.27 5.01 -23.35
C PRO A 69 -0.64 5.44 -24.77
N VAL A 70 -1.90 5.82 -24.98
CA VAL A 70 -2.41 6.28 -26.28
C VAL A 70 -2.23 7.78 -26.37
N LYS A 71 -1.48 8.28 -27.35
CA LYS A 71 -1.18 9.73 -27.51
C LYS A 71 -0.65 10.38 -26.22
N LYS A 72 0.21 9.66 -25.47
CA LYS A 72 0.75 10.05 -24.14
C LYS A 72 -0.29 10.15 -23.03
N ARG A 73 -1.48 9.56 -23.22
CA ARG A 73 -2.55 9.55 -22.22
C ARG A 73 -2.82 8.15 -21.70
N TYR A 74 -3.20 8.10 -20.43
CA TYR A 74 -3.45 6.92 -19.65
C TYR A 74 -4.95 6.82 -19.37
N GLN A 75 -5.52 5.72 -19.84
CA GLN A 75 -6.91 5.33 -19.58
C GLN A 75 -7.06 4.59 -18.24
N ARG A 76 -8.29 4.47 -17.78
CA ARG A 76 -8.73 3.73 -16.56
C ARG A 76 -7.97 2.42 -16.31
N LYS A 77 -7.86 1.56 -17.33
CA LYS A 77 -7.14 0.27 -17.24
C LYS A 77 -5.69 0.42 -16.80
N HIS A 78 -4.99 1.48 -17.25
CA HIS A 78 -3.61 1.72 -16.85
C HIS A 78 -3.55 2.14 -15.37
N ILE A 79 -4.48 2.98 -14.92
CA ILE A 79 -4.55 3.43 -13.52
C ILE A 79 -4.74 2.24 -12.60
N ALA A 80 -5.70 1.35 -12.92
CA ALA A 80 -5.93 0.10 -12.21
C ALA A 80 -4.64 -0.75 -12.10
N SER A 81 -3.97 -1.00 -13.23
CA SER A 81 -2.71 -1.76 -13.23
C SER A 81 -1.59 -1.08 -12.44
N ILE A 82 -1.47 0.25 -12.50
CA ILE A 82 -0.45 1.00 -11.74
C ILE A 82 -0.70 0.85 -10.24
N ILE A 83 -1.95 0.96 -9.78
CA ILE A 83 -2.33 0.74 -8.38
C ILE A 83 -1.92 -0.67 -7.94
N THR A 84 -2.33 -1.69 -8.70
CA THR A 84 -2.02 -3.10 -8.41
C THR A 84 -0.51 -3.35 -8.34
N ILE A 85 0.25 -2.91 -9.33
CA ILE A 85 1.71 -3.09 -9.37
C ILE A 85 2.38 -2.37 -8.20
N THR A 86 1.92 -1.15 -7.86
CA THR A 86 2.52 -0.34 -6.80
C THR A 86 2.38 -0.99 -5.42
N ILE A 87 1.24 -1.61 -5.15
CA ILE A 87 1.00 -2.39 -3.94
C ILE A 87 1.81 -3.69 -3.96
N LEU A 88 1.69 -4.50 -5.02
CA LEU A 88 2.34 -5.81 -5.08
C LEU A 88 3.88 -5.71 -5.05
N LYS A 89 4.47 -4.66 -5.63
CA LYS A 89 5.93 -4.44 -5.60
C LYS A 89 6.49 -4.26 -4.19
N GLN A 90 5.64 -3.97 -3.20
CA GLN A 90 6.09 -3.93 -1.81
C GLN A 90 6.46 -5.31 -1.26
N ILE A 91 5.91 -6.39 -1.82
CA ILE A 91 6.08 -7.75 -1.31
C ILE A 91 6.63 -8.73 -2.34
N LEU A 92 6.55 -8.41 -3.64
CA LEU A 92 6.94 -9.29 -4.73
C LEU A 92 7.95 -8.61 -5.66
N PRO A 93 8.93 -9.37 -6.21
CA PRO A 93 9.75 -8.90 -7.30
C PRO A 93 8.91 -8.72 -8.58
N ILE A 94 9.35 -7.83 -9.46
CA ILE A 94 8.63 -7.49 -10.71
C ILE A 94 8.36 -8.72 -11.59
N SER A 95 9.26 -9.70 -11.63
CA SER A 95 9.09 -10.94 -12.38
C SER A 95 7.89 -11.77 -11.90
N ALA A 96 7.64 -11.81 -10.58
CA ALA A 96 6.48 -12.50 -10.01
C ALA A 96 5.19 -11.73 -10.28
N ILE A 97 5.23 -10.40 -10.20
CA ILE A 97 4.08 -9.52 -10.52
C ILE A 97 3.65 -9.73 -11.98
N SER A 98 4.61 -9.77 -12.91
CA SER A 98 4.32 -10.04 -14.32
C SER A 98 3.54 -11.35 -14.52
N LYS A 99 3.95 -12.43 -13.85
CA LYS A 99 3.27 -13.72 -13.92
C LYS A 99 1.85 -13.66 -13.35
N SER A 100 1.69 -13.01 -12.19
CA SER A 100 0.38 -12.84 -11.55
C SER A 100 -0.58 -12.03 -12.44
N ILE A 101 -0.13 -10.90 -13.00
CA ILE A 101 -0.96 -10.09 -13.90
C ILE A 101 -1.41 -10.91 -15.11
N LYS A 102 -0.49 -11.65 -15.76
CA LYS A 102 -0.82 -12.48 -16.93
C LYS A 102 -1.91 -13.51 -16.60
N LEU A 103 -1.75 -14.23 -15.48
CA LEU A 103 -2.72 -15.23 -15.03
C LEU A 103 -4.13 -14.64 -14.85
N HIS A 104 -4.23 -13.43 -14.28
CA HIS A 104 -5.53 -12.78 -14.10
C HIS A 104 -6.11 -12.24 -15.41
N THR A 105 -5.29 -11.66 -16.29
CA THR A 105 -5.77 -11.13 -17.59
C THR A 105 -6.26 -12.21 -18.54
N GLU A 106 -5.85 -13.47 -18.35
CA GLU A 106 -6.35 -14.62 -19.12
C GLU A 106 -7.70 -15.14 -18.60
N ARG A 107 -8.02 -14.88 -17.33
CA ARG A 107 -9.21 -15.42 -16.64
C ARG A 107 -10.34 -14.41 -16.46
N PHE A 108 -9.99 -13.14 -16.35
CA PHE A 108 -10.92 -12.08 -15.97
C PHE A 108 -10.70 -10.84 -16.82
N THR A 109 -11.77 -10.07 -17.02
CA THR A 109 -11.67 -8.71 -17.54
C THR A 109 -10.99 -7.79 -16.53
N ALA A 110 -10.44 -6.67 -17.00
CA ALA A 110 -9.61 -5.78 -16.18
C ALA A 110 -10.38 -5.17 -14.98
N ASP A 111 -11.67 -4.90 -15.15
CA ASP A 111 -12.59 -4.43 -14.13
C ASP A 111 -12.81 -5.48 -13.03
N ILE A 112 -13.17 -6.71 -13.40
CA ILE A 112 -13.38 -7.81 -12.45
C ILE A 112 -12.08 -8.11 -11.70
N ALA A 113 -10.96 -8.26 -12.41
CA ALA A 113 -9.67 -8.55 -11.80
C ALA A 113 -9.25 -7.48 -10.78
N TYR A 114 -9.45 -6.20 -11.12
CA TYR A 114 -9.10 -5.09 -10.26
C TYR A 114 -10.00 -4.99 -9.03
N ASP A 115 -11.31 -5.20 -9.16
CA ASP A 115 -12.23 -5.17 -8.03
C ASP A 115 -12.05 -6.38 -7.10
N MET A 116 -11.71 -7.56 -7.64
CA MET A 116 -11.27 -8.70 -6.84
C MET A 116 -10.01 -8.37 -6.04
N PHE A 117 -9.01 -7.78 -6.70
CA PHE A 117 -7.78 -7.34 -6.04
C PHE A 117 -8.06 -6.34 -4.90
N CYS A 118 -8.91 -5.32 -5.15
CA CYS A 118 -9.27 -4.34 -4.13
C CYS A 118 -9.91 -5.01 -2.91
N THR A 119 -10.84 -5.94 -3.15
CA THR A 119 -11.53 -6.69 -2.08
C THR A 119 -10.56 -7.48 -1.23
N GLU A 120 -9.60 -8.19 -1.84
CA GLU A 120 -8.64 -8.99 -1.09
C GLU A 120 -7.67 -8.10 -0.29
N ILE A 121 -7.18 -6.98 -0.87
CA ILE A 121 -6.35 -6.00 -0.13
C ILE A 121 -7.07 -5.43 1.08
N GLU A 122 -8.31 -4.96 0.90
CA GLU A 122 -9.14 -4.41 1.97
C GLU A 122 -9.38 -5.44 3.07
N TYR A 123 -9.68 -6.68 2.69
CA TYR A 123 -9.86 -7.78 3.64
C TYR A 123 -8.58 -8.09 4.43
N GLY A 124 -7.42 -8.09 3.78
CA GLY A 124 -6.12 -8.25 4.43
C GLY A 124 -5.84 -7.15 5.46
N LEU A 125 -6.10 -5.90 5.09
CA LEU A 125 -5.93 -4.73 5.95
C LEU A 125 -6.86 -4.79 7.16
N GLN A 126 -8.14 -5.10 6.93
CA GLN A 126 -9.12 -5.30 7.99
C GLN A 126 -8.71 -6.42 8.94
N THR A 127 -8.28 -7.56 8.41
CA THR A 127 -7.86 -8.72 9.22
C THR A 127 -6.72 -8.36 10.15
N VAL A 128 -5.66 -7.74 9.62
CA VAL A 128 -4.53 -7.28 10.43
C VAL A 128 -4.95 -6.18 11.42
N GLY A 129 -5.82 -5.26 11.01
CA GLY A 129 -6.37 -4.22 11.88
C GLY A 129 -7.11 -4.79 13.10
N ARG A 130 -8.03 -5.74 12.87
CA ARG A 130 -8.75 -6.45 13.93
C ARG A 130 -7.81 -7.17 14.90
N GLN A 131 -6.77 -7.82 14.37
CA GLN A 131 -5.77 -8.51 15.18
C GLN A 131 -5.04 -7.54 16.13
N ILE A 132 -4.64 -6.37 15.64
CA ILE A 132 -3.96 -5.33 16.45
C ILE A 132 -4.88 -4.78 17.54
N LEU A 133 -6.17 -4.65 17.24
CA LEU A 133 -7.18 -4.13 18.16
C LEU A 133 -7.66 -5.18 19.18
N GLY A 134 -7.22 -6.43 19.06
CA GLY A 134 -7.61 -7.52 19.95
C GLY A 134 -9.04 -8.02 19.73
N GLU A 135 -9.59 -7.80 18.53
CA GLU A 135 -10.92 -8.26 18.16
C GLU A 135 -10.91 -9.75 17.80
N HIS A 136 -12.03 -10.45 18.01
CA HIS A 136 -12.17 -11.85 17.61
C HIS A 136 -12.01 -12.00 16.10
N ILE A 137 -10.96 -12.70 15.67
CA ILE A 137 -10.74 -13.06 14.27
C ILE A 137 -11.58 -14.31 13.98
N VAL A 138 -12.66 -14.16 13.23
CA VAL A 138 -13.36 -15.32 12.64
C VAL A 138 -12.45 -15.87 11.54
N GLN A 139 -11.59 -16.83 11.91
CA GLN A 139 -10.76 -17.57 10.97
C GLN A 139 -11.63 -18.58 10.22
N GLY A 140 -12.13 -18.15 9.07
CA GLY A 140 -12.44 -19.05 7.98
C GLY A 140 -11.77 -18.48 6.75
N LEU A 141 -10.92 -19.27 6.09
CA LEU A 141 -10.61 -19.02 4.69
C LEU A 141 -11.95 -19.10 3.96
N LYS A 142 -12.64 -17.96 3.73
CA LYS A 142 -13.69 -17.94 2.71
C LYS A 142 -13.05 -18.53 1.46
N GLN A 143 -13.65 -19.57 0.91
CA GLN A 143 -13.25 -20.17 -0.35
C GLN A 143 -13.22 -19.02 -1.37
N THR A 144 -12.01 -18.57 -1.69
CA THR A 144 -11.78 -17.47 -2.64
C THR A 144 -11.28 -18.12 -3.91
N GLU A 145 -11.74 -17.64 -5.05
CA GLU A 145 -11.28 -18.10 -6.36
C GLU A 145 -9.79 -17.75 -6.61
N SER A 146 -9.22 -16.87 -5.78
CA SER A 146 -7.86 -16.33 -5.92
C SER A 146 -7.07 -16.36 -4.61
N LEU A 147 -6.58 -17.54 -4.21
CA LEU A 147 -5.76 -17.73 -3.01
C LEU A 147 -4.48 -16.87 -3.04
N GLU A 148 -3.89 -16.71 -4.21
CA GLU A 148 -2.71 -15.88 -4.46
C GLU A 148 -2.94 -14.42 -4.08
N LEU A 149 -4.10 -13.84 -4.42
CA LEU A 149 -4.45 -12.46 -4.07
C LEU A 149 -4.65 -12.32 -2.56
N LYS A 150 -5.30 -13.30 -1.94
CA LYS A 150 -5.49 -13.34 -0.49
C LYS A 150 -4.16 -13.40 0.26
N MET A 151 -3.23 -14.26 -0.17
CA MET A 151 -1.90 -14.36 0.43
C MET A 151 -1.10 -13.07 0.22
N ALA A 152 -1.16 -12.49 -0.98
CA ALA A 152 -0.53 -11.20 -1.26
C ALA A 152 -1.10 -10.08 -0.37
N ALA A 153 -2.42 -10.05 -0.15
CA ALA A 153 -3.06 -9.07 0.70
C ALA A 153 -2.65 -9.19 2.17
N ILE A 154 -2.62 -10.42 2.72
CA ILE A 154 -2.17 -10.66 4.09
C ILE A 154 -0.70 -10.28 4.24
N ALA A 155 0.15 -10.66 3.29
CA ALA A 155 1.58 -10.33 3.30
C ALA A 155 1.81 -8.82 3.22
N PHE A 156 1.11 -8.13 2.31
CA PHE A 156 1.16 -6.69 2.18
C PHE A 156 0.74 -6.00 3.48
N SER A 157 -0.40 -6.40 4.05
CA SER A 157 -0.95 -5.81 5.27
C SER A 157 -0.04 -6.04 6.48
N SER A 158 0.48 -7.27 6.62
CA SER A 158 1.45 -7.64 7.67
C SER A 158 2.75 -6.86 7.54
N LYS A 159 3.26 -6.69 6.32
CA LYS A 159 4.43 -5.84 6.06
C LYS A 159 4.16 -4.40 6.46
N ASN A 160 3.01 -3.86 6.06
CA ASN A 160 2.64 -2.46 6.30
C ASN A 160 2.62 -2.15 7.81
N ILE A 161 1.99 -3.01 8.62
CA ILE A 161 1.99 -2.82 10.07
C ILE A 161 3.39 -2.95 10.67
N LEU A 162 4.18 -3.93 10.21
CA LEU A 162 5.55 -4.13 10.72
C LEU A 162 6.40 -2.87 10.53
N GLU A 163 6.32 -2.26 9.34
CA GLU A 163 7.03 -1.00 9.07
C GLU A 163 6.59 0.13 10.01
N LYS A 164 5.28 0.24 10.32
CA LYS A 164 4.76 1.23 11.28
C LYS A 164 5.29 0.99 12.70
N ILE A 165 5.31 -0.27 13.15
CA ILE A 165 5.84 -0.66 14.47
C ILE A 165 7.33 -0.29 14.58
N LEU A 166 8.13 -0.64 13.56
CA LEU A 166 9.57 -0.38 13.58
C LEU A 166 9.90 1.12 13.62
N ILE A 167 9.17 1.96 12.90
CA ILE A 167 9.37 3.42 12.94
C ILE A 167 9.05 3.99 14.33
N ARG A 168 8.00 3.48 14.97
CA ARG A 168 7.65 3.90 16.34
C ARG A 168 8.78 3.60 17.32
N GLU A 169 9.31 2.38 17.29
CA GLU A 169 10.44 2.00 18.16
C GLU A 169 11.70 2.85 17.93
N GLN A 170 11.98 3.23 16.68
CA GLN A 170 13.10 4.12 16.36
C GLN A 170 12.86 5.55 16.89
N THR A 171 11.63 6.03 16.85
CA THR A 171 11.24 7.36 17.35
C THR A 171 11.36 7.41 18.87
N ASP A 172 10.83 6.40 19.56
CA ASP A 172 10.92 6.27 21.02
C ASP A 172 12.38 6.23 21.51
N LYS A 173 13.26 5.50 20.82
CA LYS A 173 14.70 5.48 21.14
C LYS A 173 15.38 6.85 20.97
N LYS A 174 14.95 7.67 20.00
CA LYS A 174 15.49 9.03 19.78
C LYS A 174 15.01 9.99 20.86
N ASP A 175 13.74 9.93 21.24
CA ASP A 175 13.16 10.79 22.27
C ASP A 175 13.77 10.51 23.65
N ILE A 176 13.96 9.22 24.00
CA ILE A 176 14.66 8.81 25.23
C ILE A 176 16.10 9.35 25.24
N LYS A 177 16.83 9.26 24.11
CA LYS A 177 18.20 9.81 24.01
C LYS A 177 18.22 11.33 24.18
N LYS A 178 17.27 12.05 23.57
CA LYS A 178 17.14 13.51 23.65
C LYS A 178 16.82 13.98 25.07
N GLN A 179 15.86 13.33 25.73
CA GLN A 179 15.52 13.62 27.14
C GLN A 179 16.73 13.37 28.06
N ASN A 180 17.48 12.28 27.85
CA ASN A 180 18.67 11.98 28.62
C ASN A 180 19.81 13.01 28.41
N SER A 181 19.98 13.55 27.20
CA SER A 181 20.96 14.62 26.94
C SER A 181 20.55 15.95 27.60
N GLU A 182 19.28 16.34 27.49
CA GLU A 182 18.76 17.58 28.08
C GLU A 182 18.83 17.54 29.62
N GLN A 183 18.56 16.39 30.22
CA GLN A 183 18.65 16.20 31.67
C GLN A 183 20.10 16.24 32.18
N LYS A 184 21.06 15.72 31.41
CA LYS A 184 22.50 15.84 31.70
C LYS A 184 23.00 17.29 31.60
N GLU A 185 22.53 18.06 30.62
CA GLU A 185 22.87 19.48 30.49
C GLU A 185 22.28 20.34 31.61
N ARG A 186 21.04 20.09 32.02
CA ARG A 186 20.41 20.78 33.17
C ARG A 186 21.15 20.51 34.48
N ARG A 187 21.59 19.26 34.72
CA ARG A 187 22.40 18.90 35.90
C ARG A 187 23.77 19.61 35.92
N LYS A 188 24.39 19.81 34.76
CA LYS A 188 25.66 20.56 34.65
C LYS A 188 25.50 22.08 34.88
N LYS A 189 24.34 22.66 34.56
CA LYS A 189 24.05 24.08 34.77
C LYS A 189 23.68 24.43 36.21
N ASN A 190 23.04 23.51 36.95
CA ASN A 190 22.64 23.73 38.36
C ASN A 190 23.71 23.33 39.39
N GLY A 191 24.86 22.81 38.95
CA GLY A 191 26.00 22.42 39.79
C GLY A 191 27.16 23.42 39.77
N LYS A 192 26.93 24.64 39.26
CA LYS A 192 27.81 25.81 39.37
C LYS A 192 27.06 26.90 40.12
#